data_AF-A0A254R512-F1
#
_entry.id   AF-A0A254R512-F1
#
_cell.length_a   1.000
_cell.length_b   1.000
_cell.length_c   1.000
_cell.angle_alpha   90.00
_cell.angle_beta   90.00
_cell.angle_gamma   90.00
#
_symmetry.space_group_name_H-M   'P 1'
#
loop_
_entity.id
_entity.type
_entity.pdbx_description
1 polymer ?
#
loop_
_entity_poly.entity_id
_entity_poly.type
_entity_poly.pdbx_seq_one_letter_code
_entity_poly.pdbx_strand_id
1 'polypeptide(L)'
;MTDRHRTYEVLGILMKFHAFPADVQGKYCLVEAVVPPGCGAPPNHHAGETEAFHILEGTFEFMVDGKVFEAKAGDHVRVPDGAVHAFSATGDTPGRVLILNAPGEMHDTFFTGLGVEVPDDTTMPQPMDGPPDVARVVAMAEKVGMKVVAPAGA
;
A
#
# COMPACT_ATOMS: atom_id res chain seq x y z
N MET A 1 -12.28 18.13 11.10
CA MET A 1 -11.17 17.15 11.03
C MET A 1 -11.40 16.16 12.15
N THR A 2 -11.58 14.89 11.83
CA THR A 2 -11.81 13.84 12.82
C THR A 2 -10.53 13.54 13.60
N ASP A 3 -10.66 13.23 14.89
CA ASP A 3 -9.56 12.83 15.80
C ASP A 3 -9.10 11.37 15.55
N ARG A 4 -9.15 10.94 14.28
CA ARG A 4 -8.81 9.59 13.88
C ARG A 4 -7.30 9.49 13.74
N HIS A 5 -6.72 8.47 14.38
CA HIS A 5 -5.30 8.13 14.28
C HIS A 5 -4.87 7.92 12.82
N ARG A 6 -3.69 8.43 12.43
CA ARG A 6 -3.31 8.51 11.00
C ARG A 6 -2.13 7.65 10.62
N THR A 7 -1.29 7.21 11.56
CA THR A 7 -0.06 6.48 11.24
C THR A 7 -0.11 5.04 11.74
N TYR A 8 0.10 4.09 10.83
CA TYR A 8 0.01 2.66 11.10
C TYR A 8 1.27 1.96 10.60
N GLU A 9 1.78 1.03 11.38
CA GLU A 9 2.72 0.02 10.87
C GLU A 9 1.94 -1.17 10.34
N VAL A 10 2.16 -1.51 9.07
CA VAL A 10 1.46 -2.60 8.38
C VAL A 10 2.48 -3.43 7.61
N LEU A 11 2.67 -4.68 8.03
CA LEU A 11 3.53 -5.65 7.33
C LEU A 11 4.97 -5.13 7.06
N GLY A 12 5.54 -4.41 8.03
CA GLY A 12 6.90 -3.84 7.92
C GLY A 12 6.99 -2.54 7.11
N ILE A 13 5.83 -1.98 6.70
CA ILE A 13 5.72 -0.70 5.99
C ILE A 13 5.05 0.31 6.93
N LEU A 14 5.55 1.54 6.97
CA LEU A 14 4.89 2.62 7.69
C LEU A 14 3.92 3.32 6.74
N MET A 15 2.65 3.46 7.15
CA MET A 15 1.61 4.11 6.36
C MET A 15 0.99 5.27 7.11
N LYS A 16 1.03 6.46 6.50
CA LYS A 16 0.42 7.67 7.02
C LYS A 16 -0.74 8.11 6.13
N PHE A 17 -1.94 8.11 6.70
CA PHE A 17 -3.16 8.51 6.01
C PHE A 17 -3.34 10.04 6.05
N HIS A 18 -3.04 10.69 4.92
CA HIS A 18 -3.28 12.12 4.72
C HIS A 18 -4.77 12.43 4.53
N ALA A 19 -5.50 11.52 3.90
CA ALA A 19 -6.96 11.58 3.80
C ALA A 19 -7.57 10.18 3.85
N PHE A 20 -8.53 10.00 4.76
CA PHE A 20 -9.44 8.85 4.70
C PHE A 20 -10.62 9.15 3.78
N PRO A 21 -11.28 8.15 3.17
CA PRO A 21 -12.49 8.37 2.39
C PRO A 21 -13.56 9.17 3.15
N ALA A 22 -13.71 8.91 4.44
CA ALA A 22 -14.63 9.66 5.31
C ALA A 22 -14.30 11.16 5.45
N ASP A 23 -13.02 11.55 5.30
CA ASP A 23 -12.59 12.96 5.31
C ASP A 23 -13.05 13.69 4.03
N VAL A 24 -13.27 12.94 2.94
CA VAL A 24 -13.43 13.48 1.59
C VAL A 24 -14.68 12.95 0.88
N GLN A 25 -15.75 12.66 1.63
CA GLN A 25 -17.06 12.23 1.10
C GLN A 25 -17.01 10.96 0.24
N GLY A 26 -16.15 10.01 0.60
CA GLY A 26 -15.98 8.73 -0.09
C GLY A 26 -15.44 8.89 -1.51
N LYS A 27 -14.52 9.85 -1.73
CA LYS A 27 -13.99 10.17 -3.06
C LYS A 27 -12.59 9.65 -3.30
N TYR A 28 -11.76 9.58 -2.27
CA TYR A 28 -10.43 8.99 -2.35
C TYR A 28 -9.87 8.67 -0.96
N CYS A 29 -8.87 7.82 -0.92
CA CYS A 29 -7.92 7.67 0.17
C CYS A 29 -6.54 8.12 -0.32
N LEU A 30 -5.83 8.90 0.51
CA LEU A 30 -4.47 9.35 0.22
C LEU A 30 -3.53 8.92 1.34
N VAL A 31 -2.53 8.11 1.00
CA VAL A 31 -1.60 7.50 1.95
C VAL A 31 -0.18 7.78 1.52
N GLU A 32 0.69 8.16 2.45
CA GLU A 32 2.13 8.14 2.24
C GLU A 32 2.72 6.91 2.92
N ALA A 33 3.51 6.14 2.19
CA ALA A 33 4.16 4.94 2.68
C ALA A 33 5.69 5.06 2.67
N VAL A 34 6.33 4.64 3.76
CA VAL A 34 7.78 4.42 3.84
C VAL A 34 8.03 2.92 3.75
N VAL A 35 8.72 2.51 2.69
CA VAL A 35 8.86 1.10 2.29
C VAL A 35 10.34 0.71 2.39
N PRO A 36 10.74 -0.14 3.35
CA PRO A 36 12.11 -0.62 3.46
C PRO A 36 12.57 -1.42 2.23
N PRO A 37 13.89 -1.54 1.98
CA PRO A 37 14.43 -2.38 0.91
C PRO A 37 13.89 -3.81 0.93
N GLY A 38 13.45 -4.30 -0.23
CA GLY A 38 12.86 -5.63 -0.39
C GLY A 38 11.41 -5.76 0.09
N CYS A 39 10.86 -4.74 0.76
CA CYS A 39 9.44 -4.71 1.12
C CYS A 39 8.57 -4.15 -0.01
N GLY A 40 7.27 -4.41 0.07
CA GLY A 40 6.27 -3.92 -0.88
C GLY A 40 4.99 -4.73 -0.82
N ALA A 41 4.17 -4.63 -1.87
CA ALA A 41 2.93 -5.40 -1.99
C ALA A 41 3.13 -6.58 -2.96
N PRO A 42 2.76 -7.82 -2.58
CA PRO A 42 2.76 -8.94 -3.50
C PRO A 42 1.71 -8.72 -4.62
N PRO A 43 1.76 -9.50 -5.71
CA PRO A 43 0.72 -9.48 -6.73
C PRO A 43 -0.67 -9.57 -6.12
N ASN A 44 -1.49 -8.56 -6.39
CA ASN A 44 -2.85 -8.49 -5.90
C ASN A 44 -3.74 -7.77 -6.93
N HIS A 45 -5.04 -7.89 -6.76
CA HIS A 45 -6.01 -7.06 -7.46
C HIS A 45 -7.20 -6.76 -6.57
N HIS A 46 -7.83 -5.65 -6.86
CA HIS A 46 -9.09 -5.20 -6.27
C HIS A 46 -9.88 -4.48 -7.36
N ALA A 47 -11.21 -4.51 -7.25
CA ALA A 47 -12.12 -3.91 -8.22
C ALA A 47 -13.05 -2.91 -7.51
N GLY A 48 -13.57 -1.94 -8.26
CA GLY A 48 -14.34 -0.82 -7.75
C GLY A 48 -13.49 0.41 -7.40
N GLU A 49 -12.16 0.34 -7.52
CA GLU A 49 -11.25 1.45 -7.23
C GLU A 49 -10.10 1.52 -8.25
N THR A 50 -9.73 2.73 -8.69
CA THR A 50 -8.45 2.94 -9.37
C THR A 50 -7.37 3.31 -8.36
N GLU A 51 -6.13 2.98 -8.66
CA GLU A 51 -4.99 3.26 -7.80
C GLU A 51 -3.85 3.95 -8.55
N ALA A 52 -3.15 4.86 -7.87
CA ALA A 52 -1.98 5.52 -8.40
C ALA A 52 -0.89 5.65 -7.35
N PHE A 53 0.35 5.47 -7.79
CA PHE A 53 1.54 5.63 -6.98
C PHE A 53 2.36 6.80 -7.53
N HIS A 54 2.75 7.74 -6.67
CA HIS A 54 3.72 8.77 -6.99
C HIS A 54 4.96 8.59 -6.13
N ILE A 55 6.10 8.37 -6.77
CA ILE A 55 7.34 8.07 -6.05
C ILE A 55 7.94 9.38 -5.56
N LEU A 56 8.12 9.50 -4.25
CA LEU A 56 8.72 10.66 -3.60
C LEU A 56 10.24 10.46 -3.48
N GLU A 57 10.67 9.27 -3.06
CA GLU A 57 12.08 8.92 -2.86
C GLU A 57 12.33 7.44 -3.16
N GLY A 58 13.56 7.11 -3.54
CA GLY A 58 14.00 5.73 -3.80
C GLY A 58 13.64 5.22 -5.20
N THR A 59 13.84 3.91 -5.36
CA THR A 59 13.60 3.17 -6.60
C THR A 59 12.73 1.96 -6.28
N PHE A 60 11.75 1.72 -7.12
CA PHE A 60 10.78 0.64 -7.01
C PHE A 60 10.72 -0.16 -8.31
N GLU A 61 10.54 -1.46 -8.20
CA GLU A 61 10.05 -2.28 -9.30
C GLU A 61 8.53 -2.40 -9.16
N PHE A 62 7.80 -2.11 -10.24
CA PHE A 62 6.36 -2.28 -10.34
C PHE A 62 6.05 -3.38 -11.36
N MET A 63 4.96 -4.10 -11.08
CA MET A 63 4.28 -4.93 -12.07
C MET A 63 2.84 -4.45 -12.19
N VAL A 64 2.37 -4.20 -13.42
CA VAL A 64 0.96 -3.88 -13.72
C VAL A 64 0.55 -4.64 -14.96
N ASP A 65 -0.49 -5.47 -14.85
CA ASP A 65 -0.99 -6.37 -15.91
C ASP A 65 0.15 -7.17 -16.58
N GLY A 66 1.04 -7.73 -15.75
CA GLY A 66 2.16 -8.55 -16.20
C GLY A 66 3.34 -7.80 -16.82
N LYS A 67 3.27 -6.46 -16.93
CA LYS A 67 4.40 -5.64 -17.36
C LYS A 67 5.20 -5.18 -16.16
N VAL A 68 6.48 -5.55 -16.15
CA VAL A 68 7.43 -5.16 -15.10
C VAL A 68 8.25 -3.96 -15.55
N PHE A 69 8.41 -2.96 -14.71
CA PHE A 69 9.21 -1.76 -14.98
C PHE A 69 9.67 -1.09 -13.70
N GLU A 70 10.75 -0.31 -13.81
CA GLU A 70 11.26 0.52 -12.73
C GLU A 70 10.50 1.85 -12.65
N ALA A 71 10.28 2.34 -11.43
CA ALA A 71 9.81 3.69 -11.13
C ALA A 71 10.68 4.32 -10.03
N LYS A 72 11.07 5.58 -10.22
CA LYS A 72 11.92 6.34 -9.28
C LYS A 72 11.29 7.67 -8.92
N ALA A 73 11.91 8.39 -7.99
CA ALA A 73 11.44 9.71 -7.54
C ALA A 73 11.01 10.63 -8.69
N GLY A 74 9.78 11.15 -8.61
CA GLY A 74 9.14 11.97 -9.64
C GLY A 74 8.24 11.19 -10.61
N ASP A 75 8.37 9.86 -10.70
CA ASP A 75 7.53 9.05 -11.58
C ASP A 75 6.12 8.85 -11.00
N HIS A 76 5.19 8.52 -11.91
CA HIS A 76 3.80 8.20 -11.57
C HIS A 76 3.40 6.87 -12.20
N VAL A 77 2.97 5.93 -11.37
CA VAL A 77 2.43 4.63 -11.78
C VAL A 77 0.90 4.67 -11.63
N ARG A 78 0.19 4.16 -12.63
CA ARG A 78 -1.27 4.16 -12.69
C ARG A 78 -1.75 2.72 -12.82
N VAL A 79 -2.63 2.31 -11.94
CA VAL A 79 -3.23 0.98 -11.90
C VAL A 79 -4.71 1.13 -12.26
N PRO A 80 -5.13 0.61 -13.43
CA PRO A 80 -6.54 0.56 -13.80
C PRO A 80 -7.37 -0.27 -12.80
N ASP A 81 -8.66 0.01 -12.72
CA ASP A 81 -9.59 -0.76 -11.90
C ASP A 81 -9.55 -2.26 -12.28
N GLY A 82 -9.39 -3.14 -11.28
CA GLY A 82 -9.30 -4.58 -11.47
C GLY A 82 -7.96 -5.11 -11.97
N ALA A 83 -6.98 -4.25 -12.29
CA ALA A 83 -5.69 -4.67 -12.81
C ALA A 83 -4.87 -5.40 -11.73
N VAL A 84 -4.19 -6.48 -12.14
CA VAL A 84 -3.24 -7.16 -11.25
C VAL A 84 -1.98 -6.31 -11.16
N HIS A 85 -1.55 -6.01 -9.94
CA HIS A 85 -0.38 -5.19 -9.71
C HIS A 85 0.42 -5.63 -8.48
N ALA A 86 1.70 -5.27 -8.46
CA ALA A 86 2.63 -5.49 -7.36
C ALA A 86 3.67 -4.37 -7.37
N PHE A 87 4.33 -4.17 -6.24
CA PHE A 87 5.54 -3.35 -6.20
C PHE A 87 6.51 -3.81 -5.11
N SER A 88 7.79 -3.53 -5.29
CA SER A 88 8.80 -3.67 -4.25
C SER A 88 9.81 -2.52 -4.29
N ALA A 89 10.28 -2.07 -3.13
CA ALA A 89 11.40 -1.13 -3.06
C ALA A 89 12.71 -1.89 -3.34
N THR A 90 13.42 -1.51 -4.40
CA THR A 90 14.61 -2.24 -4.89
C THR A 90 15.93 -1.54 -4.59
N GLY A 91 15.88 -0.32 -4.04
CA GLY A 91 17.08 0.42 -3.62
C GLY A 91 17.66 -0.07 -2.28
N ASP A 92 18.88 0.39 -1.98
CA ASP A 92 19.59 0.04 -0.73
C ASP A 92 19.07 0.81 0.52
N THR A 93 18.25 1.84 0.31
CA THR A 93 17.62 2.64 1.37
C THR A 93 16.09 2.60 1.22
N PRO A 94 15.33 2.82 2.30
CA PRO A 94 13.87 2.88 2.21
C PRO A 94 13.39 3.89 1.17
N GLY A 95 12.38 3.47 0.40
CA GLY A 95 11.67 4.33 -0.55
C GLY A 95 10.48 5.03 0.12
N ARG A 96 10.02 6.13 -0.48
CA ARG A 96 8.81 6.84 -0.08
C ARG A 96 7.88 6.99 -1.28
N VAL A 97 6.61 6.63 -1.09
CA VAL A 97 5.60 6.65 -2.14
C VAL A 97 4.29 7.21 -1.62
N LEU A 98 3.64 8.05 -2.42
CA LEU A 98 2.28 8.48 -2.20
C LEU A 98 1.33 7.56 -2.98
N ILE A 99 0.35 6.99 -2.29
CA ILE A 99 -0.65 6.07 -2.81
C ILE A 99 -2.00 6.77 -2.78
N LEU A 100 -2.67 6.81 -3.92
CA LEU A 100 -4.02 7.35 -4.07
C LEU A 100 -4.94 6.24 -4.56
N ASN A 101 -5.97 5.92 -3.78
CA ASN A 101 -7.05 5.01 -4.17
C ASN A 101 -8.33 5.83 -4.31
N ALA A 102 -9.12 5.57 -5.34
CA ALA A 102 -10.39 6.27 -5.53
C ALA A 102 -11.49 5.25 -5.88
N PRO A 103 -12.52 5.07 -5.03
CA PRO A 103 -12.86 5.86 -3.83
C PRO A 103 -12.07 5.56 -2.52
N GLY A 104 -11.43 4.40 -2.37
CA GLY A 104 -10.41 4.14 -1.34
C GLY A 104 -10.89 3.50 -0.03
N GLU A 105 -12.17 3.14 0.09
CA GLU A 105 -12.73 2.47 1.29
C GLU A 105 -12.12 1.08 1.51
N MET A 106 -11.79 0.37 0.43
CA MET A 106 -11.08 -0.91 0.50
C MET A 106 -9.71 -0.71 1.14
N HIS A 107 -8.94 0.26 0.63
CA HIS A 107 -7.59 0.57 1.13
C HIS A 107 -7.60 1.00 2.60
N ASP A 108 -8.52 1.89 2.99
CA ASP A 108 -8.73 2.28 4.39
C ASP A 108 -8.95 1.04 5.29
N THR A 109 -9.95 0.23 4.94
CA THR A 109 -10.36 -0.90 5.77
C THR A 109 -9.28 -1.98 5.87
N PHE A 110 -8.61 -2.28 4.75
CA PHE A 110 -7.57 -3.30 4.70
C PHE A 110 -6.37 -2.94 5.58
N PHE A 111 -5.78 -1.77 5.34
CA PHE A 111 -4.52 -1.41 6.00
C PHE A 111 -4.74 -1.01 7.46
N THR A 112 -5.83 -0.33 7.81
CA THR A 112 -6.12 -0.03 9.23
C THR A 112 -6.59 -1.26 10.01
N GLY A 113 -7.21 -2.25 9.35
CA GLY A 113 -7.59 -3.52 9.97
C GLY A 113 -6.43 -4.49 10.22
N LEU A 114 -5.34 -4.35 9.47
CA LEU A 114 -4.10 -5.12 9.67
C LEU A 114 -3.08 -4.38 10.54
N GLY A 115 -3.06 -3.05 10.43
CA GLY A 115 -2.05 -2.21 11.02
C GLY A 115 -2.11 -2.08 12.53
N VAL A 116 -0.99 -1.66 13.09
CA VAL A 116 -0.86 -1.22 14.48
C VAL A 116 -0.70 0.29 14.49
N GLU A 117 -1.52 1.00 15.26
CA GLU A 117 -1.40 2.45 15.46
C GLU A 117 -0.05 2.79 16.12
N VAL A 118 0.67 3.74 15.53
CA VAL A 118 1.95 4.26 16.06
C VAL A 118 1.93 5.80 16.09
N PRO A 119 2.74 6.48 16.92
CA PRO A 119 2.74 7.94 16.99
C PRO A 119 2.83 8.62 15.62
N ASP A 120 2.09 9.72 15.42
CA ASP A 120 1.97 10.38 14.10
C ASP A 120 3.24 11.09 13.62
N ASP A 121 4.23 11.23 14.50
CA ASP A 121 5.58 11.72 14.23
C ASP A 121 6.58 10.58 13.95
N THR A 122 6.14 9.32 13.92
CA THR A 122 6.94 8.18 13.46
C THR A 122 7.33 8.40 12.00
N THR A 123 8.61 8.22 11.68
CA THR A 123 9.16 8.47 10.33
C THR A 123 9.69 7.21 9.65
N MET A 124 9.91 6.13 10.40
CA MET A 124 10.44 4.86 9.90
C MET A 124 9.69 3.70 10.53
N PRO A 125 9.37 2.63 9.76
CA PRO A 125 8.77 1.44 10.33
C PRO A 125 9.77 0.67 11.19
N GLN A 126 9.26 -0.05 12.18
CA GLN A 126 10.00 -1.13 12.82
C GLN A 126 9.98 -2.39 11.95
N PRO A 127 11.06 -3.21 11.98
CA PRO A 127 11.04 -4.54 11.40
C PRO A 127 9.91 -5.38 12.00
N MET A 128 9.30 -6.24 11.20
CA MET A 128 8.30 -7.17 11.72
C MET A 128 8.91 -8.14 12.74
N ASP A 129 8.19 -8.38 13.84
CA ASP A 129 8.51 -9.44 14.78
C ASP A 129 8.05 -10.80 14.22
N GLY A 130 8.87 -11.36 13.34
CA GLY A 130 8.61 -12.64 12.68
C GLY A 130 7.83 -12.53 11.36
N PRO A 131 7.46 -13.67 10.77
CA PRO A 131 6.73 -13.70 9.50
C PRO A 131 5.31 -13.14 9.65
N PRO A 132 4.72 -12.59 8.58
CA PRO A 132 3.33 -12.15 8.60
C PRO A 132 2.37 -13.30 8.87
N ASP A 133 1.29 -13.02 9.60
CA ASP A 133 0.13 -13.91 9.69
C ASP A 133 -0.60 -13.92 8.33
N VAL A 134 -0.15 -14.80 7.44
CA VAL A 134 -0.68 -14.92 6.07
C VAL A 134 -2.17 -15.20 6.08
N ALA A 135 -2.67 -15.99 7.03
CA ALA A 135 -4.10 -16.32 7.11
C ALA A 135 -4.93 -15.07 7.44
N ARG A 136 -4.47 -14.25 8.40
CA ARG A 136 -5.11 -12.97 8.72
C ARG A 136 -5.07 -12.00 7.55
N VAL A 137 -3.95 -11.91 6.84
CA VAL A 137 -3.79 -11.02 5.68
C VAL A 137 -4.76 -11.42 4.56
N VAL A 138 -4.81 -12.71 4.20
CA VAL A 138 -5.72 -13.22 3.17
C VAL A 138 -7.18 -13.02 3.57
N ALA A 139 -7.54 -13.33 4.82
CA ALA A 139 -8.91 -13.14 5.31
C ALA A 139 -9.33 -11.67 5.28
N MET A 140 -8.44 -10.73 5.61
CA MET A 140 -8.74 -9.30 5.50
C MET A 140 -8.88 -8.87 4.05
N ALA A 141 -7.99 -9.34 3.16
CA ALA A 141 -8.07 -9.04 1.73
C ALA A 141 -9.42 -9.47 1.15
N GLU A 142 -9.82 -10.71 1.38
CA GLU A 142 -11.09 -11.26 0.90
C GLU A 142 -12.29 -10.48 1.44
N LYS A 143 -12.26 -10.12 2.73
CA LYS A 143 -13.31 -9.33 3.38
C LYS A 143 -13.57 -7.99 2.69
N VAL A 144 -12.52 -7.35 2.16
CA VAL A 144 -12.62 -6.04 1.51
C VAL A 144 -12.71 -6.14 -0.02
N GLY A 145 -12.80 -7.34 -0.58
CA GLY A 145 -12.88 -7.55 -2.03
C GLY A 145 -11.53 -7.49 -2.76
N MET A 146 -10.42 -7.50 -2.04
CA MET A 146 -9.07 -7.66 -2.59
C MET A 146 -8.70 -9.14 -2.67
N LYS A 147 -7.91 -9.53 -3.66
CA LYS A 147 -7.34 -10.87 -3.77
C LYS A 147 -5.84 -10.80 -3.94
N VAL A 148 -5.12 -11.48 -3.06
CA VAL A 148 -3.69 -11.75 -3.23
C VAL A 148 -3.54 -12.89 -4.24
N VAL A 149 -2.70 -12.68 -5.25
CA VAL A 149 -2.44 -13.61 -6.34
C VAL A 149 -1.06 -14.25 -6.09
N ALA A 150 -0.96 -15.55 -6.29
CA ALA A 150 0.35 -16.21 -6.29
C ALA A 150 1.23 -15.61 -7.41
N PRO A 151 2.55 -15.47 -7.23
CA PRO A 151 3.45 -15.11 -8.31
C PRO A 151 3.25 -16.05 -9.49
N ALA A 152 3.21 -15.52 -10.72
CA ALA A 152 3.10 -16.37 -11.90
C ALA A 152 4.33 -17.29 -11.99
N GLY A 153 4.14 -18.61 -11.86
CA GLY A 153 5.19 -19.62 -12.04
C GLY A 153 5.62 -20.41 -10.80
N ALA A 154 4.68 -20.81 -9.94
CA ALA A 154 4.89 -21.93 -9.00
C ALA A 154 4.67 -23.28 -9.71
#